data_AF-A0A0E3JNZ1-F1
#
_entry.id   AF-A0A0E3JNZ1-F1
#
_cell.length_a   1.000
_cell.length_b   1.000
_cell.length_c   1.000
_cell.angle_alpha   90.00
_cell.angle_beta   90.00
_cell.angle_gamma   90.00
#
_symmetry.space_group_name_H-M   'P 1'
#
loop_
_entity.id
_entity.type
_entity.pdbx_description
1 polymer ?
#
loop_
_entity_poly.entity_id
_entity_poly.type
_entity_poly.pdbx_seq_one_letter_code
_entity_poly.pdbx_strand_id
1 'polypeptide(L)'
;MLKGIDIYEGDNVQDWNAVKNEGVEIVIQKASQGTAHVDKLINYRYPLIKSAGLKIGFYHFASYNSENPIGEAQHFLNTINNFQSDTILWLDLEAEEHWYKQTAVNYANTFINYIGKQGFQIGIYTGENFYHRYLEGNIPNVPLWLASYGREPSLYTDGTASWQYSESGSLDGIIGNVDLDYFMDNIVIKDGGMKKVDYLVVANRGADENSANILADYLNCPVITNDRKFDYTCVKNIIGVGGNKEQYTSYLTKLISGQDRFQTNQAVLDFIKNGGK
;
A
#
# COMPACT_ATOMS: atom_id res chain seq x y z
N MET A 1 0.16 -0.87 21.35
CA MET A 1 1.50 -1.32 20.96
C MET A 1 1.36 -2.70 20.37
N LEU A 2 1.98 -2.93 19.21
CA LEU A 2 1.77 -4.12 18.39
C LEU A 2 3.11 -4.81 18.17
N LYS A 3 3.22 -6.10 18.48
CA LYS A 3 4.45 -6.86 18.20
C LYS A 3 4.53 -7.13 16.70
N GLY A 4 5.70 -6.91 16.11
CA GLY A 4 5.89 -7.08 14.68
C GLY A 4 7.24 -7.67 14.32
N ILE A 5 7.35 -7.94 13.02
CA ILE A 5 8.60 -8.24 12.34
C ILE A 5 8.63 -7.44 11.04
N ASP A 6 9.82 -7.19 10.52
CA ASP A 6 10.03 -6.80 9.14
C ASP A 6 10.93 -7.80 8.42
N ILE A 7 10.70 -7.92 7.11
CA ILE A 7 11.31 -9.00 6.30
C ILE A 7 11.56 -8.54 4.87
N TYR A 8 12.50 -9.21 4.22
CA TYR A 8 12.83 -9.09 2.80
C TYR A 8 13.01 -10.47 2.15
N GLU A 9 13.34 -10.50 0.87
CA GLU A 9 13.48 -11.73 0.08
C GLU A 9 14.52 -12.73 0.61
N GLY A 10 15.42 -12.31 1.50
CA GLY A 10 16.41 -13.17 2.15
C GLY A 10 15.87 -13.98 3.32
N ASP A 11 14.76 -13.55 3.94
CA ASP A 11 14.23 -14.24 5.13
C ASP A 11 13.53 -15.54 4.80
N ASN A 12 13.68 -16.53 5.67
CA ASN A 12 13.17 -17.86 5.39
C ASN A 12 11.97 -18.21 6.28
N VAL A 13 10.80 -17.63 5.97
CA VAL A 13 9.54 -17.90 6.66
C VAL A 13 8.88 -19.18 6.11
N GLN A 14 8.80 -20.21 6.95
CA GLN A 14 8.24 -21.52 6.65
C GLN A 14 6.79 -21.67 7.09
N ASP A 15 6.40 -21.05 8.20
CA ASP A 15 5.05 -21.20 8.78
C ASP A 15 4.53 -19.87 9.38
N TRP A 16 3.59 -19.25 8.68
CA TRP A 16 2.96 -18.00 9.12
C TRP A 16 2.03 -18.16 10.33
N ASN A 17 1.46 -19.35 10.55
CA ASN A 17 0.65 -19.60 11.73
C ASN A 17 1.53 -19.76 12.96
N ALA A 18 2.70 -20.40 12.83
CA ALA A 18 3.69 -20.45 13.90
C ALA A 18 4.18 -19.04 14.27
N VAL A 19 4.51 -18.21 13.27
CA VAL A 19 4.88 -16.79 13.47
C VAL A 19 3.78 -16.02 14.22
N LYS A 20 2.51 -16.23 13.84
CA LYS A 20 1.39 -15.61 14.55
C LYS A 20 1.23 -16.12 15.98
N ASN A 21 1.48 -17.41 16.23
CA ASN A 21 1.40 -18.00 17.56
C ASN A 21 2.51 -17.48 18.50
N GLU A 22 3.63 -17.02 17.95
CA GLU A 22 4.67 -16.25 18.66
C GLU A 22 4.21 -14.82 19.05
N GLY A 23 2.96 -14.46 18.77
CA GLY A 23 2.35 -13.18 19.12
C GLY A 23 2.66 -12.06 18.14
N VAL A 24 3.20 -12.35 16.96
CA VAL A 24 3.38 -11.36 15.89
C VAL A 24 2.01 -10.91 15.39
N GLU A 25 1.83 -9.59 15.26
CA GLU A 25 0.58 -8.96 14.81
C GLU A 25 0.73 -8.22 13.48
N ILE A 26 1.93 -7.71 13.20
CA ILE A 26 2.28 -6.91 12.01
C ILE A 26 3.51 -7.52 11.33
N VAL A 27 3.46 -7.59 10.00
CA VAL A 27 4.62 -7.88 9.15
C VAL A 27 4.85 -6.69 8.22
N ILE A 28 6.02 -6.06 8.29
CA ILE A 28 6.43 -5.02 7.35
C ILE A 28 7.31 -5.67 6.27
N GLN A 29 6.74 -5.91 5.08
CA GLN A 29 7.40 -6.62 3.99
C GLN A 29 8.11 -5.65 3.05
N LYS A 30 9.39 -5.88 2.75
CA LYS A 30 10.11 -5.15 1.70
C LYS A 30 9.35 -5.27 0.39
N ALA A 31 9.11 -4.14 -0.26
CA ALA A 31 8.48 -4.13 -1.58
C ALA A 31 9.50 -3.88 -2.68
N SER A 32 10.34 -2.86 -2.51
CA SER A 32 11.24 -2.44 -3.58
C SER A 32 12.49 -1.77 -3.05
N GLN A 33 13.46 -1.64 -3.96
CA GLN A 33 14.71 -0.92 -3.74
C GLN A 33 15.12 -0.24 -5.04
N GLY A 34 15.59 1.00 -4.95
CA GLY A 34 15.97 1.71 -6.16
C GLY A 34 14.79 1.96 -7.10
N THR A 35 15.08 2.15 -8.38
CA THR A 35 14.06 2.40 -9.42
C THR A 35 13.61 1.15 -10.17
N ALA A 36 14.09 -0.03 -9.78
CA ALA A 36 13.88 -1.26 -10.56
C ALA A 36 13.75 -2.54 -9.74
N HIS A 37 14.37 -2.65 -8.57
CA HIS A 37 14.32 -3.90 -7.82
C HIS A 37 12.95 -4.05 -7.14
N VAL A 38 12.34 -5.21 -7.33
CA VAL A 38 11.13 -5.65 -6.64
C VAL A 38 11.52 -6.87 -5.81
N ASP A 39 11.11 -6.87 -4.54
CA ASP A 39 11.32 -8.01 -3.66
C ASP A 39 10.67 -9.27 -4.27
N LYS A 40 11.46 -10.32 -4.50
CA LYS A 40 10.99 -11.51 -5.24
C LYS A 40 9.90 -12.27 -4.52
N LEU A 41 9.77 -12.11 -3.20
CA LEU A 41 8.85 -12.87 -2.38
C LEU A 41 7.56 -12.11 -2.05
N ILE A 42 7.45 -10.82 -2.35
CA ILE A 42 6.25 -10.02 -2.03
C ILE A 42 4.95 -10.63 -2.57
N ASN A 43 4.93 -11.06 -3.84
CA ASN A 43 3.74 -11.66 -4.46
C ASN A 43 3.37 -13.01 -3.83
N TYR A 44 4.37 -13.80 -3.43
CA TYR A 44 4.17 -15.10 -2.80
C TYR A 44 3.69 -14.96 -1.35
N ARG A 45 4.33 -14.07 -0.58
CA ARG A 45 4.08 -13.91 0.86
C ARG A 45 2.80 -13.14 1.15
N TYR A 46 2.44 -12.14 0.35
CA TYR A 46 1.25 -11.31 0.58
C TYR A 46 -0.01 -12.13 0.93
N PRO A 47 -0.48 -13.06 0.08
CA PRO A 47 -1.69 -13.84 0.39
C PRO A 47 -1.51 -14.74 1.63
N LEU A 48 -0.30 -15.24 1.88
CA LEU A 48 -0.03 -16.12 3.03
C LEU A 48 -0.11 -15.35 4.35
N ILE A 49 0.53 -14.18 4.42
CA ILE A 49 0.46 -13.26 5.58
C ILE A 49 -0.99 -12.88 5.87
N LYS A 50 -1.74 -12.47 4.84
CA LYS A 50 -3.17 -12.14 5.00
C LYS A 50 -3.99 -13.35 5.45
N SER A 51 -3.74 -14.54 4.91
CA SER A 51 -4.48 -15.76 5.27
C SER A 51 -4.22 -16.22 6.72
N ALA A 52 -3.02 -15.99 7.25
CA ALA A 52 -2.70 -16.21 8.65
C ALA A 52 -3.42 -15.19 9.56
N GLY A 53 -3.98 -14.11 9.00
CA GLY A 53 -4.65 -13.04 9.73
C GLY A 53 -3.67 -12.10 10.43
N LEU A 54 -2.48 -11.92 9.85
CA LEU A 54 -1.51 -10.91 10.23
C LEU A 54 -1.81 -9.61 9.46
N LYS A 55 -1.50 -8.46 10.07
CA LYS A 55 -1.51 -7.17 9.35
C LYS A 55 -0.25 -7.08 8.50
N ILE A 56 -0.35 -6.48 7.32
CA ILE A 56 0.80 -6.28 6.43
C ILE A 56 1.03 -4.81 6.11
N GLY A 57 2.29 -4.40 6.16
CA GLY A 57 2.79 -3.12 5.68
C GLY A 57 3.89 -3.30 4.66
N PHE A 58 4.32 -2.20 4.04
CA PHE A 58 5.39 -2.23 3.04
C PHE A 58 6.42 -1.14 3.26
N TYR A 59 7.68 -1.48 2.98
CA TYR A 59 8.77 -0.51 2.96
C TYR A 59 9.50 -0.48 1.62
N HIS A 60 10.09 0.68 1.35
CA HIS A 60 11.02 0.91 0.25
C HIS A 60 12.42 1.17 0.78
N PHE A 61 13.41 0.40 0.34
CA PHE A 61 14.81 0.59 0.70
C PHE A 61 15.44 1.66 -0.20
N ALA A 62 15.81 2.80 0.37
CA ALA A 62 16.42 3.91 -0.36
C ALA A 62 17.76 3.48 -0.98
N SER A 63 17.91 3.67 -2.29
CA SER A 63 19.18 3.41 -2.94
C SER A 63 20.11 4.62 -2.81
N TYR A 64 21.22 4.47 -2.08
CA TYR A 64 22.24 5.51 -1.92
C TYR A 64 22.88 5.97 -3.24
N ASN A 65 22.87 5.11 -4.27
CA ASN A 65 23.40 5.44 -5.61
C ASN A 65 22.40 6.21 -6.49
N SER A 66 21.18 6.41 -6.01
CA SER A 66 20.11 7.01 -6.80
C SER A 66 19.88 8.45 -6.41
N GLU A 67 20.13 9.33 -7.37
CA GLU A 67 19.78 10.75 -7.26
C GLU A 67 18.30 11.00 -7.61
N ASN A 68 17.45 9.96 -7.68
CA ASN A 68 16.08 10.05 -8.16
C ASN A 68 15.03 9.55 -7.13
N PRO A 69 14.85 10.23 -5.98
CA PRO A 69 13.86 9.85 -4.96
C PRO A 69 12.41 9.82 -5.50
N ILE A 70 12.07 10.64 -6.51
CA ILE A 70 10.74 10.62 -7.13
C ILE A 70 10.54 9.33 -7.94
N GLY A 71 11.54 8.94 -8.74
CA GLY A 71 11.49 7.70 -9.50
C GLY A 71 11.39 6.46 -8.61
N GLU A 72 12.06 6.48 -7.45
CA GLU A 72 11.95 5.42 -6.45
C GLU A 72 10.58 5.38 -5.80
N ALA A 73 10.01 6.53 -5.43
CA ALA A 73 8.67 6.60 -4.89
C ALA A 73 7.61 6.11 -5.90
N GLN A 74 7.77 6.45 -7.18
CA GLN A 74 6.92 5.93 -8.26
C GLN A 74 7.05 4.41 -8.39
N HIS A 75 8.28 3.90 -8.39
CA HIS A 75 8.55 2.46 -8.46
C HIS A 75 7.94 1.72 -7.26
N PHE A 76 8.08 2.28 -6.05
CA PHE A 76 7.47 1.74 -4.84
C PHE A 76 5.95 1.65 -4.94
N LEU A 77 5.27 2.75 -5.27
CA LEU A 77 3.81 2.75 -5.42
C LEU A 77 3.33 1.80 -6.52
N ASN A 78 4.05 1.72 -7.64
CA ASN A 78 3.74 0.78 -8.71
C ASN A 78 3.92 -0.67 -8.26
N THR A 79 4.92 -0.95 -7.45
CA THR A 79 5.19 -2.30 -6.93
C THR A 79 4.07 -2.78 -6.02
N ILE A 80 3.52 -1.89 -5.19
CA ILE A 80 2.49 -2.25 -4.21
C ILE A 80 1.04 -2.01 -4.69
N ASN A 81 0.83 -1.58 -5.93
CA ASN A 81 -0.48 -1.12 -6.43
C ASN A 81 -1.61 -2.17 -6.39
N ASN A 82 -1.23 -3.45 -6.37
CA ASN A 82 -2.11 -4.61 -6.33
C ASN A 82 -2.31 -5.16 -4.92
N PHE A 83 -1.66 -4.57 -3.92
CA PHE A 83 -1.74 -4.99 -2.53
C PHE A 83 -2.49 -3.95 -1.69
N GLN A 84 -3.27 -4.43 -0.75
CA GLN A 84 -3.82 -3.60 0.32
C GLN A 84 -2.85 -3.63 1.51
N SER A 85 -2.35 -2.46 1.89
CA SER A 85 -1.58 -2.25 3.12
C SER A 85 -2.53 -1.99 4.30
N ASP A 86 -2.28 -2.66 5.42
CA ASP A 86 -2.97 -2.43 6.69
C ASP A 86 -2.28 -1.34 7.53
N THR A 87 -1.02 -1.02 7.22
CA THR A 87 -0.24 0.05 7.86
C THR A 87 0.09 1.18 6.89
N ILE A 88 0.56 2.30 7.42
CA ILE A 88 1.26 3.32 6.63
C ILE A 88 2.44 2.70 5.86
N LEU A 89 2.88 3.38 4.81
CA LEU A 89 4.08 3.00 4.07
C LEU A 89 5.34 3.46 4.81
N TRP A 90 6.46 2.81 4.55
CA TRP A 90 7.75 3.17 5.16
C TRP A 90 8.78 3.49 4.10
N LEU A 91 9.46 4.63 4.27
CA LEU A 91 10.77 4.85 3.66
C LEU A 91 11.82 4.29 4.60
N ASP A 92 12.59 3.32 4.15
CA ASP A 92 13.79 2.85 4.83
C ASP A 92 15.00 3.65 4.31
N LEU A 93 15.61 4.42 5.21
CA LEU A 93 16.77 5.27 4.94
C LEU A 93 17.88 5.00 5.96
N GLU A 94 18.81 4.14 5.59
CA GLU A 94 19.92 3.69 6.44
C GLU A 94 21.28 3.64 5.70
N ALA A 95 22.29 3.02 6.32
CA ALA A 95 23.70 3.00 5.91
C ALA A 95 24.37 4.38 5.98
N GLU A 96 24.58 4.88 7.20
CA GLU A 96 25.13 6.23 7.48
C GLU A 96 26.39 6.56 6.67
N GLU A 97 27.27 5.58 6.45
CA GLU A 97 28.51 5.68 5.69
C GLU A 97 28.32 6.06 4.22
N HIS A 98 27.11 5.92 3.69
CA HIS A 98 26.75 6.26 2.31
C HIS A 98 25.99 7.58 2.18
N TRP A 99 25.64 8.23 3.30
CA TRP A 99 24.86 9.45 3.30
C TRP A 99 25.60 10.63 3.92
N TYR A 100 25.49 11.78 3.24
CA TYR A 100 25.74 13.08 3.87
C TYR A 100 24.41 13.64 4.38
N LYS A 101 24.46 14.40 5.49
CA LYS A 101 23.26 15.02 6.08
C LYS A 101 22.36 15.69 5.04
N GLN A 102 22.94 16.52 4.17
CA GLN A 102 22.17 17.27 3.17
C GLN A 102 21.49 16.35 2.15
N THR A 103 22.15 15.28 1.70
CA THR A 103 21.59 14.37 0.70
C THR A 103 20.50 13.49 1.31
N ALA A 104 20.71 12.99 2.54
CA ALA A 104 19.70 12.23 3.28
C ALA A 104 18.43 13.05 3.51
N VAL A 105 18.58 14.29 4.01
CA VAL A 105 17.46 15.20 4.26
C VAL A 105 16.70 15.52 2.96
N ASN A 106 17.42 15.85 1.89
CA ASN A 106 16.80 16.13 0.60
C ASN A 106 16.06 14.92 0.03
N TYR A 107 16.67 13.74 0.12
CA TYR A 107 16.06 12.48 -0.31
C TYR A 107 14.78 12.20 0.47
N ALA A 108 14.85 12.18 1.81
CA ALA A 108 13.72 11.92 2.69
C ALA A 108 12.56 12.89 2.42
N ASN A 109 12.86 14.18 2.38
CA ASN A 109 11.86 15.22 2.10
C ASN A 109 11.21 15.04 0.74
N THR A 110 11.98 14.70 -0.29
CA THR A 110 11.44 14.54 -1.65
C THR A 110 10.54 13.31 -1.74
N PHE A 111 10.99 12.18 -1.21
CA PHE A 111 10.27 10.92 -1.24
C PHE A 111 8.96 10.99 -0.43
N ILE A 112 9.05 11.43 0.84
CA ILE A 112 7.92 11.53 1.76
C ILE A 112 6.85 12.48 1.20
N ASN A 113 7.25 13.65 0.73
CA ASN A 113 6.30 14.61 0.17
C ASN A 113 5.65 14.10 -1.12
N TYR A 114 6.38 13.34 -1.94
CA TYR A 114 5.79 12.74 -3.14
C TYR A 114 4.72 11.71 -2.78
N ILE A 115 5.04 10.74 -1.91
CA ILE A 115 4.10 9.71 -1.46
C ILE A 115 2.85 10.34 -0.81
N GLY A 116 3.05 11.35 0.05
CA GLY A 116 1.95 12.11 0.66
C GLY A 116 1.05 12.81 -0.36
N LYS A 117 1.63 13.39 -1.43
CA LYS A 117 0.85 13.98 -2.54
C LYS A 117 0.06 12.96 -3.35
N GLN A 118 0.47 11.69 -3.34
CA GLN A 118 -0.28 10.59 -3.94
C GLN A 118 -1.40 10.05 -3.02
N GLY A 119 -1.61 10.66 -1.85
CA GLY A 119 -2.69 10.31 -0.92
C GLY A 119 -2.36 9.18 0.06
N PHE A 120 -1.11 8.75 0.14
CA PHE A 120 -0.67 7.72 1.07
C PHE A 120 -0.08 8.32 2.35
N GLN A 121 -0.37 7.68 3.49
CA GLN A 121 0.34 7.95 4.74
C GLN A 121 1.70 7.25 4.69
N ILE A 122 2.74 7.94 5.12
CA ILE A 122 4.13 7.45 5.11
C ILE A 122 4.86 7.85 6.38
N GLY A 123 5.67 6.93 6.90
CA GLY A 123 6.66 7.15 7.95
C GLY A 123 8.08 6.90 7.44
N ILE A 124 9.06 7.08 8.32
CA ILE A 124 10.47 6.79 8.03
C ILE A 124 11.03 5.77 9.02
N TYR A 125 11.70 4.77 8.48
CA TYR A 125 12.57 3.86 9.20
C TYR A 125 14.03 4.30 9.05
N THR A 126 14.77 4.29 10.15
CA THR A 126 16.21 4.58 10.16
C THR A 126 16.83 4.18 11.51
N GLY A 127 18.16 4.10 11.58
CA GLY A 127 18.87 3.97 12.85
C GLY A 127 18.70 5.21 13.75
N GLU A 128 18.57 5.01 15.06
CA GLU A 128 18.38 6.09 16.04
C GLU A 128 19.46 7.19 15.93
N ASN A 129 20.73 6.80 15.79
CA ASN A 129 21.84 7.75 15.62
C ASN A 129 21.76 8.54 14.31
N PHE A 130 21.34 7.90 13.22
CA PHE A 130 21.17 8.56 11.92
C PHE A 130 20.06 9.61 12.00
N TYR A 131 18.94 9.27 12.65
CA TYR A 131 17.84 10.19 12.89
C TYR A 131 18.32 11.46 13.60
N HIS A 132 18.95 11.35 14.77
CA HIS A 132 19.37 12.52 15.55
C HIS A 132 20.44 13.35 14.84
N ARG A 133 21.36 12.72 14.13
CA ARG A 133 22.43 13.46 13.43
C ARG A 133 21.90 14.20 12.22
N TYR A 134 21.05 13.54 11.42
CA TYR A 134 20.70 14.04 10.08
C TYR A 134 19.26 14.54 9.98
N LEU A 135 18.29 13.77 10.46
CA LEU A 135 16.87 13.97 10.12
C LEU A 135 16.10 14.81 11.14
N GLU A 136 16.45 14.73 12.42
CA GLU A 136 15.76 15.45 13.50
C GLU A 136 15.71 16.95 13.23
N GLY A 137 14.49 17.51 13.19
CA GLY A 137 14.23 18.91 12.85
C GLY A 137 14.42 19.30 11.37
N ASN A 138 14.79 18.36 10.49
CA ASN A 138 15.07 18.62 9.07
C ASN A 138 14.08 17.94 8.11
N ILE A 139 13.19 17.08 8.62
CA ILE A 139 12.14 16.39 7.85
C ILE A 139 10.73 16.73 8.38
N PRO A 140 9.65 16.53 7.58
CA PRO A 140 8.28 16.64 8.05
C PRO A 140 8.01 15.79 9.29
N ASN A 141 7.05 16.22 10.10
CA ASN A 141 6.57 15.43 11.23
C ASN A 141 5.77 14.22 10.72
N VAL A 142 6.46 13.09 10.59
CA VAL A 142 5.90 11.80 10.16
C VAL A 142 6.15 10.73 11.23
N PRO A 143 5.37 9.63 11.26
CA PRO A 143 5.66 8.51 12.14
C PRO A 143 7.09 8.00 11.96
N LEU A 144 7.74 7.72 13.08
CA LEU A 144 9.10 7.20 13.13
C LEU A 144 9.09 5.71 13.44
N TRP A 145 10.03 4.98 12.86
CA TRP A 145 10.39 3.62 13.23
C TRP A 145 11.91 3.57 13.37
N LEU A 146 12.39 3.39 14.59
CA LEU A 146 13.82 3.55 14.90
C LEU A 146 14.47 2.21 15.19
N ALA A 147 15.56 1.90 14.48
CA ALA A 147 16.44 0.80 14.84
C ALA A 147 17.37 1.22 15.99
N SER A 148 17.28 0.50 17.11
CA SER A 148 18.17 0.64 18.26
C SER A 148 18.25 -0.68 19.01
N TYR A 149 19.36 -1.39 18.87
CA TYR A 149 19.50 -2.74 19.40
C TYR A 149 20.08 -2.72 20.81
N GLY A 150 19.44 -3.42 21.73
CA GLY A 150 19.89 -3.52 23.13
C GLY A 150 19.68 -2.26 23.98
N ARG A 151 19.09 -1.19 23.43
CA ARG A 151 18.67 0.01 24.17
C ARG A 151 17.35 0.52 23.62
N GLU A 152 16.40 0.78 24.52
CA GLU A 152 15.13 1.42 24.16
C GLU A 152 15.35 2.90 23.77
N PRO A 153 14.87 3.35 22.60
CA PRO A 153 14.89 4.76 22.23
C PRO A 153 13.98 5.59 23.14
N SER A 154 14.39 6.78 23.57
CA SER A 154 13.53 7.65 24.40
C SER A 154 12.23 8.03 23.68
N LEU A 155 12.29 8.19 22.35
CA LEU A 155 11.12 8.49 21.51
C LEU A 155 10.11 7.33 21.49
N TYR A 156 10.54 6.09 21.73
CA TYR A 156 9.64 4.96 21.93
C TYR A 156 8.95 5.07 23.30
N THR A 157 9.71 5.32 24.38
CA THR A 157 9.16 5.54 25.73
C THR A 157 8.13 6.67 25.76
N ASP A 158 8.38 7.74 24.99
CA ASP A 158 7.47 8.90 24.85
C ASP A 158 6.24 8.63 23.97
N GLY A 159 6.13 7.44 23.36
CA GLY A 159 5.00 7.04 22.52
C GLY A 159 5.01 7.67 21.12
N THR A 160 6.17 8.15 20.64
CA THR A 160 6.30 8.93 19.40
C THR A 160 7.01 8.19 18.26
N ALA A 161 7.71 7.09 18.57
CA ALA A 161 8.38 6.24 17.58
C ALA A 161 8.05 4.76 17.79
N SER A 162 7.91 4.01 16.70
CA SER A 162 8.03 2.55 16.70
C SER A 162 9.49 2.15 16.84
N TRP A 163 9.76 0.90 17.22
CA TRP A 163 11.10 0.46 17.61
C TRP A 163 11.43 -0.92 17.03
N GLN A 164 12.47 -1.00 16.21
CA GLN A 164 13.13 -2.27 15.88
C GLN A 164 14.20 -2.53 16.95
N TYR A 165 13.96 -3.55 17.76
CA TYR A 165 14.75 -3.79 18.98
C TYR A 165 15.79 -4.89 18.84
N SER A 166 15.71 -5.67 17.76
CA SER A 166 16.67 -6.73 17.47
C SER A 166 16.69 -7.05 15.98
N GLU A 167 17.88 -7.30 15.44
CA GLU A 167 18.12 -7.90 14.11
C GLU A 167 18.45 -9.41 14.17
N SER A 168 18.38 -9.99 15.38
CA SER A 168 18.82 -11.35 15.68
C SER A 168 17.75 -12.16 16.41
N GLY A 169 16.48 -11.82 16.15
CA GLY A 169 15.35 -12.55 16.67
C GLY A 169 15.30 -13.98 16.18
N SER A 170 14.74 -14.86 17.01
CA SER A 170 14.43 -16.24 16.63
C SER A 170 12.97 -16.50 16.96
N LEU A 171 12.20 -16.89 15.95
CA LEU A 171 10.76 -17.16 16.06
C LEU A 171 10.45 -18.51 15.42
N ASP A 172 9.54 -19.26 16.04
CA ASP A 172 8.98 -20.46 15.43
C ASP A 172 8.33 -20.12 14.08
N GLY A 173 8.64 -20.94 13.08
CA GLY A 173 8.21 -20.72 11.70
C GLY A 173 9.16 -19.91 10.84
N ILE A 174 10.29 -19.41 11.37
CA ILE A 174 11.33 -18.72 10.60
C ILE A 174 12.68 -19.42 10.79
N ILE A 175 13.39 -19.70 9.69
CA ILE A 175 14.73 -20.27 9.72
C ILE A 175 15.76 -19.15 9.64
N GLY A 176 16.61 -19.06 10.66
CA GLY A 176 17.61 -18.00 10.77
C GLY A 176 17.13 -16.86 11.66
N ASN A 177 17.80 -15.72 11.54
CA ASN A 177 17.45 -14.51 12.28
C ASN A 177 16.31 -13.78 11.59
N VAL A 178 15.56 -13.01 12.37
CA VAL A 178 14.55 -12.07 11.88
C VAL A 178 14.58 -10.79 12.71
N ASP A 179 14.23 -9.68 12.09
CA ASP A 179 14.09 -8.40 12.76
C ASP A 179 12.82 -8.41 13.63
N LEU A 180 12.91 -7.85 14.83
CA LEU A 180 11.83 -7.81 15.80
C LEU A 180 11.47 -6.39 16.16
N ASP A 181 10.16 -6.11 16.15
CA ASP A 181 9.62 -4.78 16.28
C ASP A 181 8.55 -4.63 17.36
N TYR A 182 8.46 -3.41 17.88
CA TYR A 182 7.27 -2.88 18.53
C TYR A 182 6.76 -1.66 17.76
N PHE A 183 5.56 -1.80 17.21
CA PHE A 183 4.88 -0.75 16.47
C PHE A 183 3.87 0.03 17.32
N MET A 184 3.81 1.35 17.08
CA MET A 184 2.80 2.23 17.66
C MET A 184 1.45 2.08 16.96
N ASP A 185 0.33 2.19 17.68
CA ASP A 185 -1.00 1.92 17.11
C ASP A 185 -1.40 2.94 16.01
N ASN A 186 -0.74 4.11 15.97
CA ASN A 186 -0.96 5.15 14.96
C ASN A 186 -0.47 4.77 13.56
N ILE A 187 0.32 3.69 13.42
CA ILE A 187 0.77 3.21 12.12
C ILE A 187 -0.28 2.36 11.40
N VAL A 188 -1.29 1.86 12.14
CA VAL A 188 -2.37 1.06 11.56
C VAL A 188 -3.38 2.00 10.91
N ILE A 189 -3.65 1.78 9.62
CA ILE A 189 -4.65 2.55 8.89
C ILE A 189 -6.01 2.06 9.38
N LYS A 190 -6.66 2.86 10.23
CA LYS A 190 -7.91 2.51 10.93
C LYS A 190 -9.09 2.18 10.01
N ASP A 191 -8.96 2.42 8.71
CA ASP A 191 -9.98 2.13 7.69
C ASP A 191 -9.52 1.20 6.55
N GLY A 192 -8.31 0.62 6.62
CA GLY A 192 -7.66 -0.08 5.51
C GLY A 192 -7.27 0.91 4.40
N GLY A 193 -6.02 0.88 3.92
CA GLY A 193 -5.52 1.82 2.91
C GLY A 193 -6.50 2.05 1.76
N MET A 194 -6.60 3.29 1.25
CA MET A 194 -7.61 3.79 0.29
C MET A 194 -8.58 2.69 -0.15
N LYS A 195 -9.75 2.58 0.50
CA LYS A 195 -10.80 1.69 0.04
C LYS A 195 -11.06 1.98 -1.43
N LYS A 196 -10.47 1.19 -2.33
CA LYS A 196 -10.83 1.28 -3.73
C LYS A 196 -12.31 0.94 -3.78
N VAL A 197 -13.11 1.83 -4.35
CA VAL A 197 -14.53 1.58 -4.55
C VAL A 197 -14.63 0.29 -5.36
N ASP A 198 -15.31 -0.73 -4.81
CA ASP A 198 -15.30 -2.06 -5.43
C ASP A 198 -15.93 -2.02 -6.83
N TYR A 199 -17.04 -1.30 -7.00
CA TYR A 199 -17.73 -1.10 -8.27
C TYR A 199 -18.12 0.36 -8.48
N LEU A 200 -17.94 0.86 -9.71
CA LEU A 200 -18.52 2.12 -10.17
C LEU A 200 -19.16 1.87 -11.52
N VAL A 201 -20.45 2.21 -11.63
CA VAL A 201 -21.14 2.17 -12.92
C VAL A 201 -21.04 3.55 -13.58
N VAL A 202 -20.66 3.57 -14.85
CA VAL A 202 -20.48 4.79 -15.64
C VAL A 202 -21.43 4.74 -16.83
N ALA A 203 -22.16 5.82 -17.08
CA ALA A 203 -23.01 5.95 -18.25
C ALA A 203 -22.94 7.35 -18.85
N ASN A 204 -23.15 7.45 -20.17
CA ASN A 204 -23.39 8.74 -20.80
C ASN A 204 -24.76 9.29 -20.37
N ARG A 205 -24.92 10.62 -20.37
CA ARG A 205 -26.23 11.22 -20.07
C ARG A 205 -27.30 10.77 -21.06
N GLY A 206 -28.49 10.49 -20.56
CA GLY A 206 -29.65 10.11 -21.37
C GLY A 206 -30.19 8.72 -21.06
N ALA A 207 -30.53 7.97 -22.11
CA ALA A 207 -31.34 6.75 -21.96
C ALA A 207 -30.63 5.62 -21.20
N ASP A 208 -29.29 5.55 -21.28
CA ASP A 208 -28.51 4.48 -20.66
C ASP A 208 -28.37 4.66 -19.13
N GLU A 209 -28.64 5.86 -18.58
CA GLU A 209 -28.62 6.10 -17.12
C GLU A 209 -29.64 5.22 -16.38
N ASN A 210 -30.79 4.93 -16.99
CA ASN A 210 -31.79 4.04 -16.39
C ASN A 210 -31.25 2.62 -16.24
N SER A 211 -30.63 2.09 -17.30
CA SER A 211 -30.00 0.77 -17.28
C SER A 211 -28.80 0.73 -16.31
N ALA A 212 -28.06 1.83 -16.22
CA ALA A 212 -26.96 2.00 -15.28
C ALA A 212 -27.42 1.96 -13.82
N ASN A 213 -28.52 2.63 -13.49
CA ASN A 213 -29.10 2.61 -12.14
C ASN A 213 -29.57 1.21 -11.74
N ILE A 214 -30.23 0.46 -12.65
CA ILE A 214 -30.63 -0.94 -12.40
C ILE A 214 -29.41 -1.81 -12.09
N LEU A 215 -28.33 -1.65 -12.86
CA LEU A 215 -27.09 -2.39 -12.62
C LEU A 215 -26.46 -2.01 -11.27
N ALA A 216 -26.44 -0.73 -10.95
CA ALA A 216 -25.88 -0.20 -9.71
C ALA A 216 -26.66 -0.65 -8.47
N ASP A 217 -27.98 -0.75 -8.55
CA ASP A 217 -28.83 -1.32 -7.49
C ASP A 217 -28.48 -2.78 -7.22
N TYR A 218 -28.26 -3.59 -8.27
CA TYR A 218 -27.84 -4.98 -8.14
C TYR A 218 -26.44 -5.11 -7.53
N LEU A 219 -25.49 -4.25 -7.94
CA LEU A 219 -24.11 -4.25 -7.45
C LEU A 219 -23.94 -3.51 -6.12
N ASN A 220 -25.00 -2.87 -5.62
CA ASN A 220 -24.98 -1.98 -4.45
C ASN A 220 -23.84 -0.95 -4.54
N CYS A 221 -23.76 -0.21 -5.65
CA CYS A 221 -22.66 0.69 -5.93
C CYS A 221 -23.10 2.06 -6.49
N PRO A 222 -22.21 3.06 -6.54
CA PRO A 222 -22.54 4.36 -7.12
C PRO A 222 -22.66 4.32 -8.66
N VAL A 223 -23.39 5.31 -9.19
CA VAL A 223 -23.39 5.68 -10.61
C VAL A 223 -22.74 7.04 -10.80
N ILE A 224 -21.93 7.19 -11.84
CA ILE A 224 -21.40 8.48 -12.29
C ILE A 224 -21.70 8.69 -13.77
N THR A 225 -22.01 9.93 -14.13
CA THR A 225 -22.17 10.30 -15.54
C THR A 225 -20.78 10.53 -16.17
N ASN A 226 -20.57 10.00 -17.37
CA ASN A 226 -19.28 9.97 -18.05
C ASN A 226 -18.71 11.36 -18.40
N ASP A 227 -19.55 12.41 -18.38
CA ASP A 227 -19.15 13.81 -18.56
C ASP A 227 -18.44 14.41 -17.33
N ARG A 228 -18.47 13.72 -16.18
CA ARG A 228 -17.80 14.18 -14.96
C ARG A 228 -16.33 13.80 -14.98
N LYS A 229 -15.46 14.79 -14.75
CA LYS A 229 -14.05 14.55 -14.43
C LYS A 229 -13.96 13.85 -13.07
N PHE A 230 -13.45 12.63 -13.06
CA PHE A 230 -13.33 11.79 -11.89
C PHE A 230 -12.02 11.00 -11.96
N ASP A 231 -11.38 10.79 -10.81
CA ASP A 231 -10.17 9.97 -10.71
C ASP A 231 -10.56 8.49 -10.58
N TYR A 232 -10.46 7.77 -11.69
CA TYR A 232 -10.83 6.37 -11.78
C TYR A 232 -9.78 5.41 -11.18
N THR A 233 -8.59 5.89 -10.76
CA THR A 233 -7.54 5.03 -10.16
C THR A 233 -7.95 4.43 -8.82
N CYS A 234 -8.93 5.06 -8.15
CA CYS A 234 -9.47 4.63 -6.87
C CYS A 234 -10.61 3.60 -6.97
N VAL A 235 -10.87 3.01 -8.14
CA VAL A 235 -11.97 2.05 -8.35
C VAL A 235 -11.42 0.72 -8.85
N LYS A 236 -11.92 -0.40 -8.31
CA LYS A 236 -11.49 -1.75 -8.74
C LYS A 236 -12.18 -2.19 -10.03
N ASN A 237 -13.50 -2.06 -10.10
CA ASN A 237 -14.30 -2.48 -11.25
C ASN A 237 -15.10 -1.30 -11.79
N ILE A 238 -14.82 -0.90 -13.03
CA ILE A 238 -15.52 0.20 -13.71
C ILE A 238 -16.34 -0.40 -14.84
N ILE A 239 -17.66 -0.34 -14.69
CA ILE A 239 -18.60 -0.92 -15.68
C ILE A 239 -19.28 0.22 -16.45
N GLY A 240 -18.99 0.31 -17.73
CA GLY A 240 -19.66 1.21 -18.65
C GLY A 240 -21.00 0.63 -19.11
N VAL A 241 -22.05 1.44 -19.17
CA VAL A 241 -23.37 1.04 -19.66
C VAL A 241 -23.77 1.90 -20.87
N GLY A 242 -23.94 1.25 -22.01
CA GLY A 242 -24.26 1.88 -23.30
C GLY A 242 -23.06 2.49 -24.01
N GLY A 243 -23.25 2.85 -25.28
CA GLY A 243 -22.21 3.44 -26.12
C GLY A 243 -21.06 2.48 -26.45
N ASN A 244 -19.87 3.05 -26.67
CA ASN A 244 -18.68 2.34 -27.16
C ASN A 244 -17.50 2.53 -26.20
N LYS A 245 -16.54 1.61 -26.23
CA LYS A 245 -15.40 1.58 -25.29
C LYS A 245 -14.57 2.86 -25.33
N GLU A 246 -14.40 3.46 -26.50
CA GLU A 246 -13.59 4.66 -26.74
C GLU A 246 -14.14 5.90 -26.03
N GLN A 247 -15.40 5.87 -25.60
CA GLN A 247 -16.04 6.98 -24.89
C GLN A 247 -15.68 7.02 -23.40
N TYR A 248 -15.18 5.91 -22.83
CA TYR A 248 -14.95 5.76 -21.40
C TYR A 248 -13.48 5.90 -21.03
N THR A 249 -13.25 6.05 -19.72
CA THR A 249 -11.92 6.03 -19.09
C THR A 249 -11.10 4.81 -19.51
N SER A 250 -9.77 4.96 -19.60
CA SER A 250 -8.84 3.86 -19.90
C SER A 250 -8.85 2.76 -18.84
N TYR A 251 -9.37 3.06 -17.64
CA TYR A 251 -9.55 2.12 -16.53
C TYR A 251 -10.82 1.26 -16.66
N LEU A 252 -11.61 1.38 -17.74
CA LEU A 252 -12.83 0.59 -17.96
C LEU A 252 -12.53 -0.92 -17.93
N THR A 253 -13.16 -1.64 -17.00
CA THR A 253 -12.97 -3.09 -16.86
C THR A 253 -13.98 -3.90 -17.67
N LYS A 254 -15.22 -3.40 -17.83
CA LYS A 254 -16.27 -4.05 -18.61
C LYS A 254 -17.18 -3.00 -19.26
N LEU A 255 -17.68 -3.31 -20.45
CA LEU A 255 -18.72 -2.55 -21.14
C LEU A 255 -19.95 -3.45 -21.35
N ILE A 256 -21.13 -2.96 -20.99
CA ILE A 256 -22.42 -3.60 -21.27
C ILE A 256 -23.21 -2.65 -22.18
N SER A 257 -23.40 -3.02 -23.44
CA SER A 257 -24.00 -2.14 -24.46
C SER A 257 -24.76 -2.95 -25.51
N GLY A 258 -25.80 -2.36 -26.09
CA GLY A 258 -26.57 -2.91 -27.21
C GLY A 258 -26.65 -1.92 -28.38
N GLN A 259 -27.31 -2.30 -29.48
CA GLN A 259 -27.47 -1.41 -30.64
C GLN A 259 -28.38 -0.21 -30.37
N ASP A 260 -29.25 -0.34 -29.37
CA ASP A 260 -30.15 0.72 -28.91
C ASP A 260 -30.36 0.60 -27.39
N ARG A 261 -31.08 1.57 -26.82
CA ARG A 261 -31.37 1.62 -25.37
C ARG A 261 -32.11 0.39 -24.84
N PHE A 262 -32.95 -0.26 -25.65
CA PHE A 262 -33.72 -1.44 -25.23
C PHE A 262 -32.81 -2.66 -25.18
N GLN A 263 -31.93 -2.81 -26.17
CA GLN A 263 -30.92 -3.88 -26.17
C GLN A 263 -29.86 -3.67 -25.08
N THR A 264 -29.46 -2.43 -24.79
CA THR A 264 -28.58 -2.14 -23.64
C THR A 264 -29.25 -2.54 -22.33
N ASN A 265 -30.53 -2.21 -22.16
CA ASN A 265 -31.29 -2.60 -20.98
C ASN A 265 -31.39 -4.13 -20.84
N GLN A 266 -31.71 -4.83 -21.94
CA GLN A 266 -31.77 -6.29 -21.94
C GLN A 266 -30.40 -6.91 -21.60
N ALA A 267 -29.30 -6.38 -22.13
CA ALA A 267 -27.96 -6.85 -21.83
C ALA A 267 -27.59 -6.68 -20.34
N VAL A 268 -28.03 -5.58 -19.70
CA VAL A 268 -27.88 -5.38 -18.25
C VAL A 268 -28.68 -6.43 -17.48
N LEU A 269 -29.94 -6.68 -17.85
CA LEU A 269 -30.78 -7.69 -17.20
C LEU A 269 -30.20 -9.10 -17.35
N ASP A 270 -29.65 -9.43 -18.51
CA ASP A 270 -29.01 -10.72 -18.76
C ASP A 270 -27.72 -10.88 -17.92
N PHE A 271 -26.91 -9.82 -17.80
CA PHE A 271 -25.74 -9.80 -16.93
C PHE A 271 -26.11 -10.05 -15.45
N ILE A 272 -27.17 -9.39 -14.96
CA ILE A 272 -27.70 -9.60 -13.61
C ILE A 272 -28.17 -11.04 -13.44
N LYS A 273 -28.96 -11.55 -14.40
CA LYS A 273 -29.49 -12.92 -14.38
C LYS A 273 -28.40 -13.98 -14.34
N ASN A 274 -27.23 -13.70 -14.94
CA ASN A 274 -26.08 -14.60 -14.94
C ASN A 274 -25.16 -14.43 -13.72
N GLY A 275 -25.61 -13.71 -12.69
CA GLY A 275 -24.86 -13.52 -11.44
C GLY A 275 -23.67 -12.58 -11.58
N GLY A 276 -23.74 -11.61 -12.50
CA GLY A 276 -22.67 -10.66 -12.75
C GLY A 276 -21.51 -11.23 -13.58
N LYS A 277 -21.76 -12.27 -14.38
CA LYS A 277 -20.80 -12.88 -15.31
C LYS A 277 -21.05 -12.42 -16.75
#